data_AF-A0A3E0QE31-F1
#
_entry.id   AF-A0A3E0QE31-F1
#
_cell.length_a   1.000
_cell.length_b   1.000
_cell.length_c   1.000
_cell.angle_alpha   90.00
_cell.angle_beta   90.00
_cell.angle_gamma   90.00
#
_symmetry.space_group_name_H-M   'P 1'
#
loop_
_entity.id
_entity.type
_entity.pdbx_description
1 polymer ?
#
loop_
_entity_poly.entity_id
_entity_poly.type
_entity_poly.pdbx_seq_one_letter_code
_entity_poly.pdbx_strand_id
1 'polypeptide(L)'
;MYKIRLIGLLLLSGMSFTRLSLAQSFEIFKGDTINRTDKRGLKQGAWKKFYPGDMIYFEGIYKDDKALGALKYYHKNGKVKTLLNSRAVKGEYFAEFFSEEGKMIGTGKYFNQEKDSVWNYFDSEGRVNSTEIYVKGKKEGVWKVYYVNGKLARELMYKNDRKNGPYREYFDSGKLKIQATYKNDEFTGIATVFHPDGKIWQKGSYVNGLKEGAWDIFDVNGKLERQELYKQGNLQNPQEDK
;
A
#
# COMPACT_ATOMS: atom_id res chain seq x y z
N MET A 1 35.57 27.92 3.75
CA MET A 1 34.70 27.10 2.89
C MET A 1 34.73 25.69 3.43
N TYR A 2 33.59 25.11 3.79
CA TYR A 2 33.52 23.69 4.16
C TYR A 2 32.60 23.00 3.14
N LYS A 3 33.17 22.11 2.30
CA LYS A 3 32.39 21.24 1.42
C LYS A 3 31.87 20.07 2.26
N ILE A 4 30.60 20.10 2.64
CA ILE A 4 29.96 18.95 3.29
C ILE A 4 29.42 18.05 2.17
N ARG A 5 30.00 16.84 2.04
CA ARG A 5 29.47 15.80 1.15
C ARG A 5 28.26 15.16 1.82
N LEU A 6 27.04 15.46 1.35
CA LEU A 6 25.88 14.61 1.68
C LEU A 6 25.88 13.41 0.75
N ILE A 7 25.87 12.22 1.34
CA ILE A 7 25.78 10.95 0.61
C ILE A 7 24.28 10.69 0.35
N GLY A 8 23.87 10.86 -0.91
CA GLY A 8 22.57 10.38 -1.39
C GLY A 8 22.67 8.90 -1.73
N LEU A 9 21.84 8.07 -1.10
CA LEU A 9 21.69 6.66 -1.46
C LEU A 9 20.70 6.54 -2.63
N LEU A 10 21.22 6.29 -3.82
CA LEU A 10 20.42 5.84 -4.96
C LEU A 10 20.14 4.35 -4.79
N LEU A 11 18.89 4.00 -4.47
CA LEU A 11 18.43 2.62 -4.46
C LEU A 11 17.93 2.25 -5.87
N LEU A 12 18.72 1.43 -6.56
CA LEU A 12 18.29 0.66 -7.73
C LEU A 12 17.84 -0.71 -7.22
N SER A 13 16.55 -1.01 -7.37
CA SER A 13 15.99 -2.32 -7.02
C SER A 13 15.98 -3.21 -8.26
N GLY A 14 16.60 -4.39 -8.16
CA GLY A 14 16.48 -5.48 -9.12
C GLY A 14 17.83 -6.00 -9.59
N MET A 15 18.18 -7.19 -9.11
CA MET A 15 19.40 -7.95 -9.40
C MET A 15 20.67 -7.41 -8.72
N SER A 16 21.48 -8.36 -8.24
CA SER A 16 22.69 -8.13 -7.45
C SER A 16 23.61 -7.11 -8.11
N PHE A 17 23.59 -5.87 -7.62
CA PHE A 17 24.52 -4.83 -8.02
C PHE A 17 24.88 -3.95 -6.83
N THR A 18 26.17 -3.68 -6.73
CA THR A 18 26.83 -2.79 -5.78
C THR A 18 26.13 -1.43 -5.72
N ARG A 19 25.77 -0.99 -4.50
CA ARG A 19 25.22 0.35 -4.25
C ARG A 19 26.27 1.41 -4.63
N LEU A 20 26.18 2.00 -5.81
CA LEU A 20 26.91 3.24 -6.10
C LEU A 20 26.12 4.42 -5.53
N SER A 21 26.56 4.94 -4.39
CA SER A 21 26.10 6.25 -3.89
C SER A 21 26.77 7.35 -4.70
N LEU A 22 26.02 7.99 -5.60
CA LEU A 22 26.43 9.27 -6.17
C LEU A 22 26.18 10.36 -5.11
N ALA A 23 27.23 10.73 -4.39
CA ALA A 23 27.20 11.87 -3.49
C ALA A 23 27.21 13.17 -4.31
N GLN A 24 26.04 13.83 -4.40
CA GLN A 24 25.99 15.20 -4.91
C GLN A 24 26.42 16.14 -3.79
N SER A 25 27.59 16.76 -3.94
CA SER A 25 28.09 17.76 -2.99
C SER A 25 27.42 19.11 -3.24
N PHE A 26 26.86 19.71 -2.19
CA PHE A 26 26.38 21.08 -2.21
C PHE A 26 27.27 21.95 -1.33
N GLU A 27 27.52 23.18 -1.77
CA GLU A 27 28.26 24.15 -0.98
C GLU A 27 27.30 24.82 0.02
N ILE A 28 27.61 24.72 1.31
CA ILE A 28 26.91 25.44 2.38
C ILE A 28 27.78 26.65 2.72
N PHE A 29 27.23 27.85 2.64
CA PHE A 29 28.00 29.08 2.89
C PHE A 29 28.13 29.35 4.39
N LYS A 30 29.24 29.99 4.79
CA LYS A 30 29.43 30.45 6.17
C LYS A 30 28.35 31.50 6.49
N GLY A 31 27.46 31.18 7.44
CA GLY A 31 26.32 32.02 7.80
C GLY A 31 24.99 31.63 7.16
N ASP A 32 24.90 30.48 6.47
CA ASP A 32 23.62 29.97 5.99
C ASP A 32 22.69 29.59 7.15
N THR A 33 21.56 30.29 7.23
CA THR A 33 20.44 29.94 8.11
C THR A 33 19.55 28.90 7.44
N ILE A 34 18.76 28.17 8.23
CA ILE A 34 17.74 27.24 7.71
C ILE A 34 16.50 28.01 7.23
N ASN A 35 15.70 27.38 6.36
CA ASN A 35 14.38 27.85 5.90
C ASN A 35 14.39 29.21 5.18
N ARG A 36 15.35 29.42 4.26
CA ARG A 36 15.48 30.68 3.51
C ARG A 36 14.73 30.65 2.19
N THR A 37 14.24 31.82 1.79
CA THR A 37 13.69 32.07 0.45
C THR A 37 14.49 33.15 -0.28
N ASP A 38 14.46 33.12 -1.61
CA ASP A 38 15.00 34.20 -2.44
C ASP A 38 14.01 35.39 -2.55
N LYS A 39 14.37 36.43 -3.33
CA LYS A 39 13.51 37.60 -3.56
C LYS A 39 12.16 37.28 -4.22
N ARG A 40 12.02 36.11 -4.85
CA ARG A 40 10.78 35.62 -5.46
C ARG A 40 9.97 34.74 -4.50
N GLY A 41 10.47 34.49 -3.29
CA GLY A 41 9.84 33.61 -2.31
C GLY A 41 10.18 32.13 -2.49
N LEU A 42 11.06 31.76 -3.43
CA LEU A 42 11.40 30.36 -3.69
C LEU A 42 12.37 29.82 -2.64
N LYS A 43 12.17 28.59 -2.18
CA LYS A 43 13.02 27.92 -1.19
C LYS A 43 14.44 27.74 -1.68
N GLN A 44 15.40 28.06 -0.82
CA GLN A 44 16.84 27.89 -1.06
C GLN A 44 17.52 27.24 0.16
N GLY A 45 18.57 26.47 -0.10
CA GLY A 45 19.47 25.93 0.92
C GLY A 45 18.83 24.88 1.83
N ALA A 46 19.30 24.80 3.07
CA ALA A 46 18.82 23.84 4.06
C ALA A 46 17.46 24.24 4.61
N TRP A 47 16.53 23.29 4.63
CA TRP A 47 15.20 23.44 5.21
C TRP A 47 15.02 22.44 6.34
N LYS A 48 14.56 22.91 7.50
CA LYS A 48 14.26 22.08 8.66
C LYS A 48 12.95 22.50 9.32
N LYS A 49 12.16 21.52 9.73
CA LYS A 49 11.02 21.73 10.64
C LYS A 49 11.24 20.91 11.89
N PHE A 50 10.66 21.35 13.00
CA PHE A 50 10.84 20.75 14.31
C PHE A 50 9.48 20.38 14.92
N TYR A 51 9.49 19.32 15.71
CA TYR A 51 8.46 19.08 16.72
C TYR A 51 8.60 20.09 17.87
N PRO A 52 7.61 20.18 18.78
CA PRO A 52 7.83 20.83 20.08
C PRO A 52 9.04 20.23 20.80
N GLY A 53 9.88 21.08 21.40
CA GLY A 53 11.13 20.67 22.07
C GLY A 53 12.32 20.46 21.14
N ASP A 54 12.37 21.18 20.00
CA ASP A 54 13.51 21.28 19.08
C ASP A 54 13.99 19.96 18.43
N MET A 55 13.19 18.90 18.50
CA MET A 55 13.46 17.65 17.78
C MET A 55 13.14 17.83 16.30
N ILE A 56 14.04 17.43 15.40
CA ILE A 56 13.83 17.56 13.95
C ILE A 56 12.64 16.71 13.52
N TYR A 57 11.68 17.32 12.84
CA TYR A 57 10.55 16.66 12.19
C TYR A 57 10.84 16.39 10.71
N PHE A 58 11.54 17.31 10.05
CA PHE A 58 11.81 17.26 8.62
C PHE A 58 13.15 17.92 8.31
N GLU A 59 13.89 17.38 7.33
CA GLU A 59 14.99 18.08 6.68
C GLU A 59 15.04 17.84 5.17
N GLY A 60 15.56 18.83 4.43
CA GLY A 60 15.81 18.75 3.00
C GLY A 60 16.69 19.90 2.52
N ILE A 61 17.24 19.77 1.31
CA ILE A 61 17.98 20.83 0.63
C ILE A 61 17.16 21.28 -0.58
N TYR A 62 17.05 22.58 -0.80
CA TYR A 62 16.26 23.15 -1.89
C TYR A 62 17.08 24.11 -2.75
N LYS A 63 16.74 24.16 -4.04
CA LYS A 63 17.13 25.24 -4.95
C LYS A 63 15.96 25.58 -5.85
N ASP A 64 15.51 26.84 -5.80
CA ASP A 64 14.37 27.33 -6.57
C ASP A 64 13.13 26.42 -6.39
N ASP A 65 12.76 26.13 -5.14
CA ASP A 65 11.68 25.22 -4.73
C ASP A 65 11.84 23.74 -5.08
N LYS A 66 12.93 23.36 -5.77
CA LYS A 66 13.21 21.97 -6.11
C LYS A 66 14.07 21.32 -5.04
N ALA A 67 13.62 20.18 -4.54
CA ALA A 67 14.41 19.35 -3.64
C ALA A 67 15.71 18.89 -4.34
N LEU A 68 16.83 19.03 -3.65
CA LEU A 68 18.16 18.63 -4.05
C LEU A 68 18.57 17.43 -3.19
N GLY A 69 18.23 16.24 -3.67
CA GLY A 69 18.46 14.99 -2.96
C GLY A 69 17.26 14.57 -2.11
N ALA A 70 17.54 13.79 -1.08
CA ALA A 70 16.51 13.17 -0.27
C ALA A 70 15.83 14.16 0.67
N LEU A 71 14.50 14.12 0.73
CA LEU A 71 13.73 14.73 1.80
C LEU A 71 13.52 13.69 2.90
N LYS A 72 13.83 14.06 4.15
CA LYS A 72 13.72 13.16 5.30
C LYS A 72 12.68 13.69 6.27
N TYR A 73 11.85 12.78 6.76
CA TYR A 73 10.95 13.01 7.88
C TYR A 73 11.34 12.09 9.01
N TYR A 74 11.15 12.53 10.24
CA TYR A 74 11.60 11.81 11.44
C TYR A 74 10.44 11.54 12.38
N HIS A 75 10.53 10.43 13.11
CA HIS A 75 9.73 10.15 14.29
C HIS A 75 10.20 11.03 15.45
N LYS A 76 9.38 11.14 16.50
CA LYS A 76 9.76 11.92 17.70
C LYS A 76 11.00 11.36 18.41
N ASN A 77 11.30 10.08 18.23
CA ASN A 77 12.52 9.45 18.75
C ASN A 77 13.78 9.75 17.92
N GLY A 78 13.70 10.60 16.89
CA GLY A 78 14.82 11.00 16.05
C GLY A 78 15.19 10.01 14.93
N LYS A 79 14.54 8.84 14.84
CA LYS A 79 14.73 7.91 13.73
C LYS A 79 13.98 8.38 12.48
N VAL A 80 14.51 8.04 11.30
CA VAL A 80 13.86 8.35 10.03
C VAL A 80 12.51 7.65 9.97
N LYS A 81 11.47 8.40 9.63
CA LYS A 81 10.09 7.96 9.38
C LYS A 81 9.81 7.79 7.90
N THR A 82 10.31 8.72 7.09
CA THR A 82 10.12 8.73 5.64
C THR A 82 11.37 9.24 4.95
N LEU A 83 11.78 8.55 3.90
CA LEU A 83 12.77 9.03 2.93
C LEU A 83 12.08 9.22 1.58
N LEU A 84 12.12 10.43 1.02
CA LEU A 84 11.64 10.73 -0.33
C LEU A 84 12.83 11.11 -1.21
N ASN A 85 13.14 10.28 -2.19
CA ASN A 85 14.22 10.52 -3.15
C ASN A 85 13.65 10.97 -4.49
N SER A 86 14.03 12.16 -4.97
CA SER A 86 13.72 12.58 -6.34
C SER A 86 14.42 11.67 -7.35
N ARG A 87 13.72 11.18 -8.37
CA ARG A 87 14.30 10.42 -9.49
C ARG A 87 14.72 11.37 -10.62
N ALA A 88 15.38 10.82 -11.64
CA ALA A 88 15.79 11.58 -12.84
C ALA A 88 14.58 12.19 -13.59
N VAL A 89 13.42 11.54 -13.49
CA VAL A 89 12.16 12.03 -14.07
C VAL A 89 11.57 13.10 -13.15
N LYS A 90 11.33 14.29 -13.71
CA LYS A 90 10.69 15.40 -12.99
C LYS A 90 9.33 14.97 -12.45
N GLY A 91 9.10 15.19 -11.16
CA GLY A 91 7.84 14.87 -10.48
C GLY A 91 7.78 13.47 -9.89
N GLU A 92 8.76 12.59 -10.18
CA GLU A 92 8.86 11.28 -9.55
C GLU A 92 9.66 11.32 -8.24
N TYR A 93 9.05 10.79 -7.18
CA TYR A 93 9.69 10.58 -5.89
C TYR A 93 9.53 9.12 -5.47
N PHE A 94 10.62 8.47 -5.12
CA PHE A 94 10.58 7.16 -4.49
C PHE A 94 10.49 7.35 -2.97
N ALA A 95 9.49 6.72 -2.36
CA ALA A 95 9.23 6.79 -0.93
C ALA A 95 9.62 5.49 -0.24
N GLU A 96 10.25 5.64 0.92
CA GLU A 96 10.48 4.56 1.88
C GLU A 96 9.94 5.01 3.24
N PHE A 97 9.16 4.14 3.88
CA PHE A 97 8.58 4.34 5.19
C PHE A 97 9.21 3.40 6.20
N PHE A 98 9.48 3.92 7.39
CA PHE A 98 10.12 3.18 8.46
C PHE A 98 9.31 3.28 9.76
N SER A 99 9.29 2.20 10.55
CA SER A 99 8.72 2.17 11.89
C SER A 99 9.55 2.99 12.88
N GLU A 100 9.05 3.16 14.11
CA GLU A 100 9.81 3.82 15.18
C GLU A 100 11.05 3.02 15.60
N GLU A 101 11.10 1.73 15.31
CA GLU A 101 12.29 0.88 15.51
C GLU A 101 13.31 1.06 14.40
N GLY A 102 12.93 1.67 13.26
CA GLY A 102 13.76 1.85 12.07
C GLY A 102 13.61 0.72 11.04
N LYS A 103 12.62 -0.16 11.19
CA LYS A 103 12.33 -1.22 10.22
C LYS A 103 11.56 -0.65 9.04
N MET A 104 11.90 -1.05 7.81
CA MET A 104 11.15 -0.63 6.62
C MET A 104 9.76 -1.26 6.65
N ILE A 105 8.71 -0.44 6.53
CA ILE A 105 7.30 -0.87 6.59
C ILE A 105 6.54 -0.56 5.29
N GLY A 106 7.13 0.20 4.38
CA GLY A 106 6.55 0.36 3.06
C GLY A 106 7.45 1.10 2.09
N THR A 107 7.17 0.90 0.80
CA THR A 107 7.85 1.58 -0.29
C THR A 107 6.93 1.73 -1.49
N GLY A 108 7.14 2.80 -2.26
CA GLY A 108 6.43 3.02 -3.51
C GLY A 108 6.87 4.31 -4.18
N LYS A 109 6.16 4.67 -5.25
CA LYS A 109 6.46 5.86 -6.04
C LYS A 109 5.32 6.87 -5.92
N TYR A 110 5.69 8.13 -5.79
CA TYR A 110 4.81 9.25 -6.07
C TYR A 110 5.16 9.84 -7.44
N PHE A 111 4.13 10.19 -8.21
CA PHE A 111 4.26 11.04 -9.38
C PHE A 111 3.38 12.27 -9.17
N ASN A 112 3.98 13.47 -9.26
CA ASN A 112 3.28 14.74 -9.01
C ASN A 112 2.50 14.76 -7.67
N GLN A 113 3.12 14.24 -6.61
CA GLN A 113 2.56 14.15 -5.24
C GLN A 113 1.42 13.14 -5.06
N GLU A 114 1.07 12.38 -6.10
CA GLU A 114 0.07 11.32 -6.05
C GLU A 114 0.74 9.95 -6.06
N LYS A 115 0.17 8.97 -5.34
CA LYS A 115 0.67 7.59 -5.39
C LYS A 115 0.58 7.06 -6.83
N ASP A 116 1.61 6.37 -7.27
CA ASP A 116 1.68 5.80 -8.62
C ASP A 116 2.40 4.45 -8.62
N SER A 117 2.03 3.60 -9.58
CA SER A 117 2.59 2.26 -9.78
C SER A 117 2.36 1.34 -8.56
N VAL A 118 3.30 0.43 -8.29
CA VAL A 118 3.19 -0.56 -7.20
C VAL A 118 3.71 0.03 -5.88
N TRP A 119 2.93 -0.17 -4.83
CA TRP A 119 3.27 0.08 -3.44
C TRP A 119 3.38 -1.25 -2.70
N ASN A 120 4.48 -1.48 -2.00
CA ASN A 120 4.70 -2.67 -1.18
C ASN A 120 4.74 -2.26 0.28
N TYR A 121 4.10 -3.04 1.15
CA TYR A 121 4.17 -2.88 2.60
C TYR A 121 4.72 -4.13 3.22
N PHE A 122 5.47 -3.95 4.30
CA PHE A 122 6.23 -5.03 4.92
C PHE A 122 5.74 -5.30 6.35
N ASP A 123 5.81 -6.56 6.76
CA ASP A 123 5.58 -6.97 8.14
C ASP A 123 6.81 -6.66 9.03
N SER A 124 6.72 -7.02 10.31
CA SER A 124 7.79 -6.78 11.29
C SER A 124 9.10 -7.54 11.02
N GLU A 125 9.08 -8.53 10.12
CA GLU A 125 10.24 -9.32 9.67
C GLU A 125 10.78 -8.83 8.31
N GLY A 126 10.13 -7.83 7.70
CA GLY A 126 10.53 -7.28 6.39
C GLY A 126 9.97 -8.06 5.19
N ARG A 127 9.05 -9.00 5.40
CA ARG A 127 8.37 -9.71 4.30
C ARG A 127 7.22 -8.87 3.78
N VAL A 128 6.90 -9.00 2.49
CA VAL A 128 5.75 -8.29 1.90
C VAL A 128 4.45 -8.77 2.55
N ASN A 129 3.75 -7.86 3.22
CA ASN A 129 2.43 -8.07 3.83
C ASN A 129 1.32 -7.70 2.85
N SER A 130 1.51 -6.66 2.04
CA SER A 130 0.55 -6.28 1.01
C SER A 130 1.19 -5.57 -0.17
N THR A 131 0.54 -5.69 -1.33
CA THR A 131 0.86 -4.93 -2.54
C THR A 131 -0.37 -4.20 -3.03
N GLU A 132 -0.23 -2.90 -3.27
CA GLU A 132 -1.26 -2.01 -3.78
C GLU A 132 -0.80 -1.43 -5.11
N ILE A 133 -1.71 -1.21 -6.04
CA ILE A 133 -1.40 -0.58 -7.33
C ILE A 133 -2.21 0.71 -7.44
N TYR A 134 -1.55 1.76 -7.91
CA TYR A 134 -2.11 3.08 -8.12
C TYR A 134 -1.79 3.61 -9.51
N VAL A 135 -2.71 4.38 -10.09
CA VAL A 135 -2.50 5.16 -11.31
C VAL A 135 -3.08 6.56 -11.07
N LYS A 136 -2.23 7.59 -11.13
CA LYS A 136 -2.64 9.00 -10.87
C LYS A 136 -3.40 9.14 -9.54
N GLY A 137 -2.83 8.60 -8.47
CA GLY A 137 -3.39 8.66 -7.12
C GLY A 137 -4.56 7.73 -6.84
N LYS A 138 -5.16 7.11 -7.87
CA LYS A 138 -6.33 6.22 -7.72
C LYS A 138 -5.93 4.77 -7.59
N LYS A 139 -6.64 4.01 -6.76
CA LYS A 139 -6.46 2.55 -6.67
C LYS A 139 -6.84 1.92 -8.00
N GLU A 140 -5.97 1.05 -8.49
CA GLU A 140 -6.10 0.39 -9.79
C GLU A 140 -5.52 -1.03 -9.69
N GLY A 141 -5.90 -1.93 -10.60
CA GLY A 141 -5.28 -3.25 -10.73
C GLY A 141 -5.48 -4.18 -9.53
N VAL A 142 -4.67 -5.24 -9.48
CA VAL A 142 -4.78 -6.30 -8.46
C VAL A 142 -4.05 -5.90 -7.19
N TRP A 143 -4.78 -5.87 -6.09
CA TRP A 143 -4.26 -5.71 -4.75
C TRP A 143 -4.15 -7.07 -4.09
N LYS A 144 -3.07 -7.30 -3.35
CA LYS A 144 -2.79 -8.56 -2.68
C LYS A 144 -2.44 -8.32 -1.21
N VAL A 145 -2.90 -9.24 -0.36
CA VAL A 145 -2.57 -9.30 1.07
C VAL A 145 -2.06 -10.70 1.37
N TYR A 146 -1.02 -10.79 2.19
CA TYR A 146 -0.35 -12.03 2.52
C TYR A 146 -0.46 -12.32 4.01
N TYR A 147 -0.49 -13.59 4.36
CA TYR A 147 -0.34 -14.06 5.73
C TYR A 147 1.09 -13.83 6.22
N VAL A 148 1.28 -13.90 7.55
CA VAL A 148 2.61 -13.84 8.18
C VAL A 148 3.54 -14.93 7.63
N ASN A 149 3.02 -16.10 7.25
CA ASN A 149 3.80 -17.17 6.62
C ASN A 149 4.17 -16.91 5.14
N GLY A 150 3.82 -15.73 4.59
CA GLY A 150 4.10 -15.33 3.21
C GLY A 150 3.12 -15.86 2.16
N LYS A 151 2.14 -16.70 2.52
CA LYS A 151 1.12 -17.18 1.57
C LYS A 151 0.09 -16.10 1.28
N LEU A 152 -0.48 -16.12 0.07
CA LEU A 152 -1.54 -15.20 -0.33
C LEU A 152 -2.78 -15.42 0.55
N ALA A 153 -3.21 -14.38 1.25
CA ALA A 153 -4.42 -14.39 2.06
C ALA A 153 -5.63 -13.89 1.27
N ARG A 154 -5.43 -12.87 0.45
CA ARG A 154 -6.50 -12.23 -0.33
C ARG A 154 -5.95 -11.57 -1.57
N GLU A 155 -6.71 -11.63 -2.65
CA GLU A 155 -6.53 -10.75 -3.80
C GLU A 155 -7.87 -10.15 -4.23
N LEU A 156 -7.84 -8.89 -4.65
CA LEU A 156 -8.99 -8.19 -5.19
C LEU A 156 -8.56 -7.17 -6.24
N MET A 157 -9.44 -6.89 -7.19
CA MET A 157 -9.18 -5.92 -8.23
C MET A 157 -9.83 -4.56 -7.92
N TYR A 158 -9.08 -3.48 -8.11
CA TYR A 158 -9.57 -2.12 -8.11
C TYR A 158 -9.58 -1.54 -9.53
N LYS A 159 -10.52 -0.65 -9.78
CA LYS A 159 -10.58 0.19 -10.97
C LYS A 159 -11.11 1.55 -10.58
N ASN A 160 -10.31 2.61 -10.74
CA ASN A 160 -10.66 3.97 -10.32
C ASN A 160 -11.22 4.04 -8.89
N ASP A 161 -10.45 3.60 -7.90
CA ASP A 161 -10.78 3.62 -6.46
C ASP A 161 -11.88 2.66 -5.99
N ARG A 162 -12.58 1.99 -6.91
CA ARG A 162 -13.64 1.03 -6.58
C ARG A 162 -13.20 -0.40 -6.78
N LYS A 163 -13.64 -1.32 -5.91
CA LYS A 163 -13.47 -2.75 -6.13
C LYS A 163 -14.27 -3.14 -7.37
N ASN A 164 -13.61 -3.75 -8.35
CA ASN A 164 -14.22 -4.10 -9.62
C ASN A 164 -13.44 -5.24 -10.27
N GLY A 165 -14.07 -6.41 -10.40
CA GLY A 165 -13.46 -7.63 -10.90
C GLY A 165 -13.37 -8.73 -9.84
N PRO A 166 -12.51 -9.73 -10.06
CA PRO A 166 -12.43 -10.92 -9.20
C PRO A 166 -12.03 -10.59 -7.76
N TYR A 167 -12.59 -11.35 -6.83
CA TYR A 167 -12.22 -11.42 -5.42
C TYR A 167 -11.90 -12.85 -5.04
N ARG A 168 -10.74 -13.07 -4.42
CA ARG A 168 -10.37 -14.35 -3.83
C ARG A 168 -9.82 -14.16 -2.43
N GLU A 169 -10.28 -14.99 -1.51
CA GLU A 169 -9.72 -15.14 -0.17
C GLU A 169 -9.29 -16.59 0.01
N TYR A 170 -8.20 -16.81 0.73
CA TYR A 170 -7.60 -18.12 0.94
C TYR A 170 -7.53 -18.41 2.43
N PHE A 171 -7.41 -19.69 2.79
CA PHE A 171 -6.96 -20.12 4.11
C PHE A 171 -5.44 -19.99 4.21
N ASP A 172 -4.91 -20.01 5.44
CA ASP A 172 -3.46 -20.06 5.71
C ASP A 172 -2.76 -21.31 5.13
N SER A 173 -3.53 -22.38 4.86
CA SER A 173 -3.09 -23.55 4.12
C SER A 173 -2.74 -23.20 2.66
N GLY A 174 -3.32 -22.14 2.10
CA GLY A 174 -3.24 -21.73 0.69
C GLY A 174 -4.44 -22.19 -0.15
N LYS A 175 -5.37 -22.95 0.43
CA LYS A 175 -6.61 -23.36 -0.24
C LYS A 175 -7.59 -22.20 -0.33
N LEU A 176 -8.40 -22.19 -1.38
CA LEU A 176 -9.42 -21.17 -1.60
C LEU A 176 -10.47 -21.22 -0.49
N LYS A 177 -10.82 -20.05 0.06
CA LYS A 177 -11.82 -19.87 1.10
C LYS A 177 -13.08 -19.20 0.55
N ILE A 178 -12.89 -18.15 -0.24
CA ILE A 178 -13.98 -17.42 -0.91
C ILE A 178 -13.56 -17.09 -2.33
N GLN A 179 -14.48 -17.25 -3.28
CA GLN A 179 -14.40 -16.71 -4.62
C GLN A 179 -15.67 -15.94 -4.93
N ALA A 180 -15.53 -14.69 -5.36
CA ALA A 180 -16.64 -13.82 -5.74
C ALA A 180 -16.18 -12.79 -6.78
N THR A 181 -17.10 -11.93 -7.21
CA THR A 181 -16.81 -10.80 -8.10
C THR A 181 -17.37 -9.53 -7.49
N TYR A 182 -16.58 -8.45 -7.53
CA TYR A 182 -17.05 -7.10 -7.22
C TYR A 182 -17.42 -6.35 -8.50
N LYS A 183 -18.44 -5.49 -8.39
CA LYS A 183 -18.74 -4.45 -9.38
C LYS A 183 -19.09 -3.18 -8.61
N ASN A 184 -18.22 -2.18 -8.70
CA ASN A 184 -18.38 -0.90 -8.00
C ASN A 184 -18.58 -1.07 -6.49
N ASP A 185 -17.65 -1.75 -5.82
CA ASP A 185 -17.63 -2.00 -4.37
C ASP A 185 -18.67 -3.00 -3.83
N GLU A 186 -19.60 -3.46 -4.68
CA GLU A 186 -20.64 -4.42 -4.32
C GLU A 186 -20.36 -5.81 -4.90
N PHE A 187 -20.64 -6.87 -4.14
CA PHE A 187 -20.60 -8.22 -4.69
C PHE A 187 -21.67 -8.40 -5.76
N THR A 188 -21.32 -9.12 -6.83
CA THR A 188 -22.24 -9.44 -7.92
C THR A 188 -21.94 -10.81 -8.52
N GLY A 189 -22.98 -11.46 -9.04
CA GLY A 189 -22.89 -12.77 -9.65
C GLY A 189 -22.61 -13.86 -8.61
N ILE A 190 -22.07 -14.98 -9.08
CA ILE A 190 -21.86 -16.17 -8.25
C ILE A 190 -20.75 -15.92 -7.23
N ALA A 191 -21.06 -16.23 -5.97
CA ALA A 191 -20.11 -16.38 -4.89
C ALA A 191 -20.07 -17.84 -4.42
N THR A 192 -18.86 -18.33 -4.17
CA THR A 192 -18.62 -19.66 -3.63
C THR A 192 -17.73 -19.53 -2.39
N VAL A 193 -18.16 -20.15 -1.31
CA VAL A 193 -17.43 -20.29 -0.06
C VAL A 193 -17.03 -21.75 0.10
N PHE A 194 -15.82 -22.01 0.56
CA PHE A 194 -15.25 -23.35 0.63
C PHE A 194 -14.91 -23.71 2.08
N HIS A 195 -14.96 -25.01 2.38
CA HIS A 195 -14.38 -25.61 3.56
C HIS A 195 -12.84 -25.64 3.47
N PRO A 196 -12.12 -25.78 4.60
CA PRO A 196 -10.66 -25.89 4.60
C PRO A 196 -10.11 -27.08 3.80
N ASP A 197 -10.91 -28.12 3.54
CA ASP A 197 -10.51 -29.25 2.72
C ASP A 197 -10.58 -28.95 1.21
N GLY A 198 -11.29 -27.88 0.82
CA GLY A 198 -11.51 -27.42 -0.56
C GLY A 198 -12.89 -27.75 -1.13
N LYS A 199 -13.76 -28.44 -0.39
CA LYS A 199 -15.15 -28.66 -0.81
C LYS A 199 -15.97 -27.39 -0.67
N ILE A 200 -17.03 -27.27 -1.47
CA ILE A 200 -17.95 -26.14 -1.41
C ILE A 200 -18.71 -26.23 -0.09
N TRP A 201 -18.74 -25.13 0.66
CA TRP A 201 -19.60 -24.95 1.83
C TRP A 201 -20.89 -24.22 1.44
N GLN A 202 -20.76 -23.14 0.68
CA GLN A 202 -21.91 -22.34 0.24
C GLN A 202 -21.73 -21.86 -1.19
N LYS A 203 -22.81 -21.83 -1.96
CA LYS A 203 -22.82 -21.25 -3.30
C LYS A 203 -24.14 -20.55 -3.56
N GLY A 204 -24.07 -19.33 -4.08
CA GLY A 204 -25.26 -18.56 -4.45
C GLY A 204 -24.87 -17.32 -5.26
N SER A 205 -25.83 -16.44 -5.49
CA SER A 205 -25.61 -15.21 -6.27
C SER A 205 -25.80 -13.96 -5.42
N TYR A 206 -25.08 -12.90 -5.80
CA TYR A 206 -25.31 -11.54 -5.34
C TYR A 206 -25.82 -10.65 -6.47
N VAL A 207 -26.76 -9.76 -6.14
CA VAL A 207 -27.20 -8.65 -6.99
C VAL A 207 -27.09 -7.36 -6.16
N ASN A 208 -26.29 -6.41 -6.64
CA ASN A 208 -26.01 -5.13 -5.96
C ASN A 208 -25.63 -5.32 -4.48
N GLY A 209 -24.72 -6.26 -4.22
CA GLY A 209 -24.21 -6.55 -2.86
C GLY A 209 -25.14 -7.38 -1.98
N LEU A 210 -26.36 -7.69 -2.43
CA LEU A 210 -27.35 -8.44 -1.65
C LEU A 210 -27.47 -9.87 -2.17
N LYS A 211 -27.62 -10.85 -1.27
CA LYS A 211 -27.91 -12.24 -1.65
C LYS A 211 -29.21 -12.28 -2.45
N GLU A 212 -29.20 -13.01 -3.55
CA GLU A 212 -30.34 -13.15 -4.45
C GLU A 212 -30.46 -14.60 -4.95
N GLY A 213 -31.70 -15.10 -5.00
CA GLY A 213 -32.01 -16.45 -5.48
C GLY A 213 -31.61 -17.54 -4.49
N ALA A 214 -31.44 -18.75 -5.02
CA ALA A 214 -31.07 -19.92 -4.24
C ALA A 214 -29.61 -19.87 -3.78
N TRP A 215 -29.42 -20.16 -2.50
CA TRP A 215 -28.14 -20.35 -1.84
C TRP A 215 -28.07 -21.79 -1.34
N ASP A 216 -27.25 -22.59 -2.00
CA ASP A 216 -27.02 -23.97 -1.65
C ASP A 216 -25.98 -24.06 -0.53
N ILE A 217 -26.32 -24.78 0.53
CA ILE A 217 -25.47 -25.01 1.70
C ILE A 217 -25.15 -26.49 1.77
N PHE A 218 -23.85 -26.81 1.83
CA PHE A 218 -23.34 -28.18 1.83
C PHE A 218 -22.63 -28.50 3.15
N ASP A 219 -22.62 -29.77 3.53
CA ASP A 219 -21.85 -30.27 4.67
C ASP A 219 -20.35 -30.42 4.31
N VAL A 220 -19.55 -30.78 5.32
CA VAL A 220 -18.11 -31.08 5.16
C VAL A 220 -17.81 -32.28 4.24
N ASN A 221 -18.82 -33.09 3.92
CA ASN A 221 -18.70 -34.20 2.98
C ASN A 221 -19.02 -33.77 1.54
N GLY A 222 -19.61 -32.59 1.34
CA GLY A 222 -20.07 -32.05 0.06
C GLY A 222 -21.52 -32.42 -0.27
N LYS A 223 -22.29 -32.94 0.70
CA LYS A 223 -23.71 -33.24 0.55
C LYS A 223 -24.53 -31.98 0.78
N LEU A 224 -25.49 -31.70 -0.10
CA LEU A 224 -26.43 -30.59 0.07
C LEU A 224 -27.24 -30.81 1.36
N GLU A 225 -27.09 -29.91 2.33
CA GLU A 225 -27.85 -29.92 3.59
C GLU A 225 -29.17 -29.18 3.44
N ARG A 226 -29.13 -27.99 2.82
CA ARG A 226 -30.30 -27.16 2.62
C ARG A 226 -30.09 -26.14 1.50
N GLN A 227 -31.21 -25.55 1.07
CA GLN A 227 -31.23 -24.41 0.17
C GLN A 227 -31.97 -23.25 0.84
N GLU A 228 -31.32 -22.10 0.89
CA GLU A 228 -31.88 -20.84 1.38
C GLU A 228 -32.26 -19.95 0.19
N LEU A 229 -33.49 -19.47 0.13
CA LEU A 229 -33.97 -18.60 -0.94
C LEU A 229 -33.92 -17.14 -0.47
N TYR A 230 -33.18 -16.31 -1.16
CA TYR A 230 -33.05 -14.89 -0.84
C TYR A 230 -33.69 -14.00 -1.91
N LYS A 231 -34.28 -12.89 -1.45
CA LYS A 231 -34.73 -11.79 -2.30
C LYS A 231 -34.28 -10.46 -1.68
N GLN A 232 -33.46 -9.72 -2.40
CA GLN A 232 -32.87 -8.45 -1.94
C GLN A 232 -32.21 -8.60 -0.55
N GLY A 233 -31.48 -9.69 -0.34
CA GLY A 233 -30.78 -9.97 0.91
C GLY A 233 -31.64 -10.56 2.03
N ASN A 234 -32.97 -10.65 1.86
CA ASN A 234 -33.87 -11.20 2.86
C ASN A 234 -34.14 -12.69 2.61
N LEU A 235 -33.98 -13.52 3.64
CA LEU A 235 -34.32 -14.95 3.59
C LEU A 235 -35.84 -15.11 3.48
N GLN A 236 -36.27 -15.91 2.51
CA GLN A 236 -37.70 -16.12 2.19
C GLN A 236 -38.25 -17.43 2.76
N ASN A 237 -37.37 -18.38 3.11
CA ASN A 237 -37.74 -19.69 3.63
C ASN A 237 -36.95 -20.03 4.92
N PRO A 238 -37.17 -19.28 6.02
CA PRO A 238 -36.54 -19.60 7.28
C PRO A 238 -36.90 -21.02 7.71
N GLN A 239 -35.91 -21.81 8.12
CA GLN A 239 -36.15 -23.09 8.78
C GLN A 239 -36.58 -22.79 10.22
N GLU A 240 -37.67 -23.39 10.69
CA GLU A 240 -38.00 -23.36 12.13
C GLU A 240 -37.00 -24.24 12.87
N ASP A 241 -36.33 -23.69 13.89
CA ASP A 241 -35.51 -24.47 14.81
C ASP A 241 -36.43 -25.49 15.49
N LYS A 242 -36.17 -26.79 15.27
CA LYS A 242 -36.90 -27.90 15.90
C LYS A 242 -36.35 -28.21 17.28
#